data_AF-A0AAJ3GR44-F1
#
_entry.id   AF-A0AAJ3GR44-F1
#
_cell.length_a   1.000
_cell.length_b   1.000
_cell.length_c   1.000
_cell.angle_alpha   90.00
_cell.angle_beta   90.00
_cell.angle_gamma   90.00
#
_symmetry.space_group_name_H-M   'P 1'
#
loop_
_entity.id
_entity.type
_entity.pdbx_description
1 polymer ?
#
loop_
_entity_poly.entity_id
_entity_poly.type
_entity_poly.pdbx_seq_one_letter_code
_entity_poly.pdbx_strand_id
1 'polypeptide(L)'
;MSSLFGIEPALPPPTSAPLLQLVLSSAQQRDLALALVNEVYNAPRDSRLNQDQILWCQRLSKALPPDPIPVSIDDPLHYLRAWVGPILWQRLRLRFARQRVLELEQHPRLADTHSRLDTLWKATIWRATATSIDDVQRAPREKSEHVLRPQD
;
A
#
# COMPACT_ATOMS: atom_id res chain seq x y z
N MET A 1 -10.85 27.24 -7.51
CA MET A 1 -11.95 26.30 -7.11
C MET A 1 -11.47 25.25 -6.11
N SER A 2 -10.74 25.63 -5.05
CA SER A 2 -10.14 24.67 -4.09
C SER A 2 -10.86 24.59 -2.74
N SER A 3 -11.65 25.62 -2.36
CA SER A 3 -12.38 25.64 -1.08
C SER A 3 -13.56 24.66 -1.04
N LEU A 4 -14.11 24.26 -2.19
CA LEU A 4 -15.23 23.31 -2.31
C LEU A 4 -14.91 21.93 -1.73
N PHE A 5 -13.64 21.56 -1.64
CA PHE A 5 -13.20 20.26 -1.11
C PHE A 5 -12.65 20.34 0.32
N GLY A 6 -12.69 21.52 0.97
CA GLY A 6 -12.11 21.73 2.30
C GLY A 6 -10.59 21.52 2.32
N ILE A 7 -9.92 21.73 1.18
CA ILE A 7 -8.46 21.66 1.05
C ILE A 7 -7.93 23.08 1.10
N GLU A 8 -7.17 23.39 2.13
CA GLU A 8 -6.49 24.68 2.21
C GLU A 8 -5.48 24.78 1.04
N PRO A 9 -5.52 25.86 0.24
CA PRO A 9 -4.57 26.05 -0.84
C PRO A 9 -3.17 26.29 -0.26
N ALA A 10 -2.41 25.21 -0.10
CA ALA A 10 -1.03 25.21 0.37
C ALA A 10 -0.11 24.51 -0.63
N LEU A 11 1.18 24.88 -0.60
CA LEU A 11 2.23 24.13 -1.29
C LEU A 11 2.22 22.67 -0.79
N PRO A 12 2.46 21.68 -1.67
CA PRO A 12 2.59 20.30 -1.23
C PRO A 12 3.76 20.21 -0.23
N PRO A 13 3.54 19.66 0.98
CA PRO A 13 4.61 19.44 1.93
C PRO A 13 5.62 18.42 1.37
N PRO A 14 6.87 18.40 1.86
CA PRO A 14 7.86 17.41 1.42
C PRO A 14 7.33 15.99 1.65
N THR A 15 7.20 15.23 0.56
CA THR A 15 6.69 13.85 0.56
C THR A 15 7.84 12.86 0.51
N SER A 16 7.77 11.81 1.32
CA SER A 16 8.73 10.72 1.26
C SER A 16 8.58 9.91 -0.05
N ALA A 17 9.68 9.35 -0.56
CA ALA A 17 9.66 8.53 -1.79
C ALA A 17 8.63 7.36 -1.75
N PRO A 18 8.46 6.62 -0.63
CA PRO A 18 7.45 5.57 -0.53
C PRO A 18 6.03 6.12 -0.67
N LEU A 19 5.75 7.27 -0.05
CA LEU A 19 4.44 7.91 -0.16
C LEU A 19 4.15 8.36 -1.59
N LEU A 20 5.14 8.91 -2.30
CA LEU A 20 5.01 9.24 -3.71
C LEU A 20 4.75 8.00 -4.57
N GLN A 21 5.44 6.88 -4.31
CA GLN A 21 5.17 5.62 -5.00
C GLN A 21 3.73 5.16 -4.78
N LEU A 22 3.21 5.21 -3.55
CA LEU A 22 1.81 4.90 -3.27
C LEU A 22 0.87 5.85 -4.03
N VAL A 23 1.18 7.14 -4.09
CA VAL A 23 0.41 8.16 -4.84
C VAL A 23 0.37 7.88 -6.34
N LEU A 24 1.46 7.37 -6.90
CA LEU A 24 1.57 7.05 -8.33
C LEU A 24 1.09 5.64 -8.70
N SER A 25 0.94 4.75 -7.71
CA SER A 25 0.50 3.37 -7.89
C SER A 25 -0.90 3.26 -8.47
N SER A 26 -1.15 2.21 -9.27
CA SER A 26 -2.47 1.88 -9.81
C SER A 26 -3.49 1.57 -8.71
N ALA A 27 -4.78 1.48 -9.04
CA ALA A 27 -5.80 1.09 -8.05
C ALA A 27 -5.51 -0.31 -7.45
N GLN A 28 -5.17 -1.27 -8.30
CA GLN A 28 -4.86 -2.65 -7.89
C GLN A 28 -3.64 -2.72 -6.95
N GLN A 29 -2.57 -1.98 -7.25
CA GLN A 29 -1.37 -1.94 -6.39
C GLN A 29 -1.67 -1.34 -5.02
N ARG A 30 -2.54 -0.34 -4.95
CA ARG A 30 -2.96 0.28 -3.68
C ARG A 30 -3.84 -0.65 -2.87
N ASP A 31 -4.77 -1.33 -3.53
CA ASP A 31 -5.63 -2.31 -2.87
C ASP A 31 -4.81 -3.49 -2.35
N LEU A 32 -3.80 -3.93 -3.10
CA LEU A 32 -2.84 -4.95 -2.64
C LEU A 32 -2.04 -4.46 -1.43
N ALA A 33 -1.51 -3.22 -1.45
CA ALA A 33 -0.79 -2.67 -0.31
C ALA A 33 -1.68 -2.61 0.94
N LEU A 34 -2.94 -2.20 0.80
CA LEU A 34 -3.93 -2.21 1.88
C LEU A 34 -4.22 -3.62 2.40
N ALA A 35 -4.36 -4.60 1.52
CA ALA A 35 -4.59 -5.99 1.89
C ALA A 35 -3.39 -6.58 2.66
N LEU A 36 -2.15 -6.29 2.23
CA LEU A 36 -0.94 -6.70 2.92
C LEU A 36 -0.84 -6.09 4.33
N VAL A 37 -1.15 -4.80 4.47
CA VAL A 37 -1.22 -4.13 5.79
C VAL A 37 -2.28 -4.77 6.68
N ASN A 38 -3.47 -5.02 6.13
CA ASN A 38 -4.55 -5.68 6.84
C ASN A 38 -4.15 -7.07 7.35
N GLU A 39 -3.46 -7.84 6.51
CA GLU A 39 -2.98 -9.18 6.87
C GLU A 39 -1.96 -9.14 8.02
N VAL A 40 -1.05 -8.16 8.02
CA VAL A 40 -0.03 -8.03 9.08
C VAL A 40 -0.65 -7.68 10.44
N TYR A 41 -1.70 -6.86 10.47
CA TYR A 41 -2.35 -6.43 11.72
C TYR A 41 -3.43 -7.39 12.20
N ASN A 42 -4.28 -7.86 11.29
CA ASN A 42 -5.53 -8.52 11.63
C ASN A 42 -5.51 -10.02 11.37
N ALA A 43 -4.61 -10.52 10.51
CA ALA A 43 -4.55 -11.91 10.07
C ALA A 43 -5.96 -12.51 9.81
N PRO A 44 -6.75 -11.88 8.91
CA PRO A 44 -8.15 -12.24 8.69
C PRO A 44 -8.27 -13.70 8.24
N ARG A 45 -9.33 -14.38 8.68
CA ARG A 45 -9.57 -15.79 8.31
C ARG A 45 -9.81 -15.98 6.81
N ASP A 46 -10.42 -14.98 6.16
CA ASP A 46 -10.76 -15.00 4.73
C ASP A 46 -9.84 -14.08 3.93
N SER A 47 -8.53 -14.31 4.01
CA SER A 47 -7.55 -13.53 3.27
C SER A 47 -7.71 -13.71 1.76
N ARG A 48 -7.69 -12.60 1.03
CA ARG A 48 -7.69 -12.58 -0.45
C ARG A 48 -6.28 -12.70 -1.03
N LEU A 49 -5.27 -12.79 -0.17
CA LEU A 49 -3.87 -12.91 -0.55
C LEU A 49 -3.52 -14.36 -0.89
N ASN A 50 -2.52 -14.55 -1.73
CA ASN A 50 -1.98 -15.89 -1.98
C ASN A 50 -1.09 -16.36 -0.82
N GLN A 51 -0.77 -17.66 -0.79
CA GLN A 51 0.01 -18.26 0.29
C GLN A 51 1.39 -17.60 0.49
N ASP A 52 2.07 -17.21 -0.60
CA ASP A 52 3.38 -16.54 -0.52
C ASP A 52 3.29 -15.15 0.10
N GLN A 53 2.24 -14.40 -0.21
CA GLN A 53 1.94 -13.10 0.38
C GLN A 53 1.60 -13.24 1.87
N ILE A 54 0.79 -14.25 2.24
CA ILE A 54 0.45 -14.52 3.64
C ILE A 54 1.71 -14.87 4.44
N LEU A 55 2.56 -15.78 3.94
CA LEU A 55 3.83 -16.14 4.60
C LEU A 55 4.76 -14.93 4.72
N TRP A 56 4.80 -14.07 3.71
CA TRP A 56 5.55 -12.82 3.76
C TRP A 56 5.01 -11.88 4.85
N CYS A 57 3.69 -11.69 4.94
CA CYS A 57 3.05 -10.88 5.99
C CYS A 57 3.34 -11.43 7.39
N GLN A 58 3.27 -12.74 7.59
CA GLN A 58 3.59 -13.39 8.86
C GLN A 58 5.06 -13.16 9.25
N ARG A 59 6.00 -13.27 8.30
CA ARG A 59 7.42 -12.97 8.56
C ARG A 59 7.64 -11.51 8.89
N LEU A 60 6.98 -10.60 8.16
CA LEU A 60 7.07 -9.17 8.40
C LEU A 60 6.51 -8.81 9.79
N SER A 61 5.36 -9.37 10.19
CA SER A 61 4.76 -9.13 11.50
C SER A 61 5.72 -9.45 12.66
N LYS A 62 6.52 -10.52 12.52
CA LYS A 62 7.52 -10.96 13.50
C LYS A 62 8.78 -10.08 13.52
N ALA A 63 9.09 -9.41 12.41
CA ALA A 63 10.25 -8.53 12.28
C ALA A 63 9.95 -7.08 12.71
N LEU A 64 8.67 -6.71 12.80
CA LEU A 64 8.27 -5.39 13.27
C LEU A 64 8.39 -5.27 14.80
N PRO A 65 8.64 -4.07 15.32
CA PRO A 65 8.56 -3.81 16.75
C PRO A 65 7.19 -4.23 17.33
N PRO A 66 7.13 -4.67 18.60
CA PRO A 66 5.88 -5.00 19.25
C PRO A 66 4.92 -3.81 19.21
N ASP A 67 3.65 -4.10 18.92
CA ASP A 67 2.63 -3.09 18.74
C ASP A 67 2.13 -2.59 20.10
N PRO A 68 2.24 -1.28 20.41
CA PRO A 68 1.56 -0.72 21.58
C PRO A 68 0.03 -0.68 21.42
N ILE A 69 -0.50 -0.91 20.20
CA ILE A 69 -1.93 -0.84 19.89
C ILE A 69 -2.49 -2.26 19.69
N PRO A 70 -3.28 -2.80 20.65
CA PRO A 70 -3.91 -4.11 20.51
C PRO A 70 -5.22 -4.08 19.69
N VAL A 71 -5.54 -2.96 19.04
CA VAL A 71 -6.82 -2.79 18.33
C VAL A 71 -6.69 -3.33 16.91
N SER A 72 -7.23 -4.53 16.70
CA SER A 72 -7.58 -5.03 15.37
C SER A 72 -8.67 -4.12 14.79
N ILE A 73 -8.40 -3.55 13.62
CA ILE A 73 -9.32 -2.60 12.95
C ILE A 73 -9.67 -3.17 11.60
N ASP A 74 -10.96 -3.30 11.33
CA ASP A 74 -11.47 -3.95 10.11
C ASP A 74 -11.07 -3.21 8.82
N ASP A 75 -10.98 -1.88 8.84
CA ASP A 75 -10.55 -1.10 7.67
C ASP A 75 -9.05 -0.69 7.75
N PRO A 76 -8.18 -1.23 6.86
CA PRO A 76 -6.76 -0.89 6.84
C PRO A 76 -6.46 0.58 6.50
N LEU A 77 -7.44 1.35 6.01
CA LEU A 77 -7.28 2.79 5.80
C LEU A 77 -7.05 3.55 7.11
N HIS A 78 -7.44 3.03 8.28
CA HIS A 78 -7.13 3.67 9.55
C HIS A 78 -5.62 3.74 9.79
N TYR A 79 -4.90 2.67 9.46
CA TYR A 79 -3.43 2.64 9.52
C TYR A 79 -2.78 3.59 8.51
N LEU A 80 -3.42 3.80 7.36
CA LEU A 80 -2.96 4.77 6.37
C LEU A 80 -3.13 6.20 6.90
N ARG A 81 -4.30 6.53 7.42
CA ARG A 81 -4.61 7.85 8.01
C ARG A 81 -3.75 8.16 9.24
N ALA A 82 -3.35 7.14 10.00
CA ALA A 82 -2.43 7.26 11.12
C ALA A 82 -0.99 7.53 10.66
N TRP A 83 -0.55 6.87 9.58
CA TRP A 83 0.80 7.07 9.03
C TRP A 83 0.97 8.43 8.34
N VAL A 84 -0.05 8.92 7.62
CA VAL A 84 0.07 10.21 6.93
C VAL A 84 -0.41 11.38 7.79
N GLY A 85 0.37 12.46 7.78
CA GLY A 85 -0.01 13.72 8.39
C GLY A 85 -1.35 14.27 7.84
N PRO A 86 -2.08 15.11 8.59
CA PRO A 86 -3.42 15.58 8.23
C PRO A 86 -3.46 16.30 6.87
N ILE A 87 -2.44 17.10 6.54
CA ILE A 87 -2.34 17.81 5.26
C ILE A 87 -2.23 16.84 4.08
N LEU A 88 -1.45 15.76 4.23
CA LEU A 88 -1.29 14.74 3.21
C LEU A 88 -2.56 13.89 3.07
N TRP A 89 -3.21 13.57 4.19
CA TRP A 89 -4.47 12.84 4.21
C TRP A 89 -5.58 13.53 3.40
N GLN A 90 -5.73 14.86 3.53
CA GLN A 90 -6.75 15.63 2.81
C GLN A 90 -6.71 15.43 1.29
N ARG A 91 -5.51 15.18 0.74
CA ARG A 91 -5.29 14.92 -0.69
C ARG A 91 -5.40 13.43 -1.01
N LEU A 92 -4.79 12.59 -0.18
CA LEU A 92 -4.74 11.14 -0.40
C LEU A 92 -6.13 10.49 -0.32
N ARG A 93 -7.02 11.00 0.56
CA ARG A 93 -8.39 10.51 0.72
C ARG A 93 -9.21 10.55 -0.57
N LEU A 94 -8.91 11.48 -1.48
CA LEU A 94 -9.61 11.62 -2.76
C LEU A 94 -9.37 10.43 -3.71
N ARG A 95 -8.39 9.59 -3.41
CA ARG A 95 -8.08 8.40 -4.21
C ARG A 95 -8.86 7.16 -3.79
N PHE A 96 -9.73 7.29 -2.78
CA PHE A 96 -10.58 6.23 -2.26
C PHE A 96 -12.06 6.61 -2.44
N ALA A 97 -12.94 5.61 -2.32
CA ALA A 97 -14.39 5.83 -2.40
C ALA A 97 -14.84 6.81 -1.31
N ARG A 98 -15.61 7.84 -1.70
CA ARG A 98 -16.04 8.91 -0.79
C ARG A 98 -16.76 8.39 0.46
N GLN A 99 -17.66 7.43 0.31
CA GLN A 99 -18.44 6.88 1.44
C GLN A 99 -17.52 6.24 2.49
N ARG A 100 -16.60 5.38 2.06
CA ARG A 100 -15.59 4.75 2.93
C ARG A 100 -14.75 5.77 3.69
N VAL A 101 -14.34 6.86 3.04
CA VAL A 101 -13.59 7.94 3.69
C VAL A 101 -14.44 8.65 4.76
N LEU A 102 -15.71 8.92 4.48
CA LEU A 102 -16.58 9.59 5.43
C LEU A 102 -16.83 8.75 6.68
N GLU A 103 -17.09 7.45 6.53
CA GLU A 103 -17.24 6.50 7.64
C GLU A 103 -15.96 6.43 8.49
N LEU A 104 -14.81 6.38 7.83
CA LEU A 104 -13.51 6.36 8.50
C LEU A 104 -13.19 7.67 9.23
N GLU A 105 -13.60 8.81 8.70
CA GLU A 105 -13.37 10.12 9.32
C GLU A 105 -14.24 10.37 10.56
N GLN A 106 -15.34 9.63 10.74
CA GLN A 106 -16.15 9.64 11.96
C GLN A 106 -15.42 9.04 13.16
N HIS A 107 -14.43 8.18 12.92
CA HIS A 107 -13.65 7.54 13.96
C HIS A 107 -12.43 8.38 14.36
N PRO A 108 -12.00 8.31 15.63
CA PRO A 108 -10.79 8.97 16.09
C PRO A 108 -9.57 8.45 15.32
N ARG A 109 -8.59 9.34 15.09
CA ARG A 109 -7.30 8.95 14.51
C ARG A 109 -6.55 8.08 15.53
N LEU A 110 -5.92 7.01 15.04
CA LEU A 110 -5.10 6.14 15.88
C LEU A 110 -3.90 6.89 16.46
N ALA A 111 -3.46 6.46 17.63
CA ALA A 111 -2.28 7.00 18.29
C ALA A 111 -1.03 6.84 17.41
N ASP A 112 -0.11 7.79 17.54
CA ASP A 112 1.04 7.88 16.67
C ASP A 112 2.00 6.69 16.88
N THR A 113 2.01 5.76 15.93
CA THR A 113 2.96 4.63 15.86
C THR A 113 3.89 4.82 14.67
N HIS A 114 4.35 6.06 14.44
CA HIS A 114 5.02 6.48 13.21
C HIS A 114 6.15 5.55 12.79
N SER A 115 7.01 5.09 13.71
CA SER A 115 8.18 4.26 13.37
C SER A 115 7.81 2.88 12.82
N ARG A 116 6.82 2.22 13.43
CA ARG A 116 6.34 0.91 13.01
C ARG A 116 5.50 1.00 11.74
N LEU A 117 4.58 1.97 11.69
CA LEU A 117 3.76 2.22 10.51
C LEU A 117 4.62 2.61 9.30
N ASP A 118 5.64 3.44 9.49
CA ASP A 118 6.56 3.82 8.41
C ASP A 118 7.30 2.62 7.82
N THR A 119 7.83 1.75 8.68
CA THR A 119 8.51 0.51 8.23
C THR A 119 7.54 -0.40 7.48
N LEU A 120 6.33 -0.59 8.00
CA LEU A 120 5.31 -1.43 7.39
C LEU A 120 4.83 -0.88 6.04
N TRP A 121 4.50 0.40 5.97
CA TRP A 121 4.03 1.02 4.73
C TRP A 121 5.13 1.00 3.66
N LYS A 122 6.39 1.28 4.03
CA LYS A 122 7.54 1.12 3.11
C LYS A 122 7.64 -0.28 2.53
N ALA A 123 7.59 -1.30 3.38
CA ALA A 123 7.71 -2.70 2.97
C ALA A 123 6.54 -3.15 2.08
N THR A 124 5.31 -2.79 2.45
CA THR A 124 4.10 -3.20 1.71
C THR A 124 3.97 -2.47 0.37
N ILE A 125 4.29 -1.17 0.33
CA ILE A 125 4.33 -0.41 -0.92
C ILE A 125 5.36 -1.01 -1.87
N TRP A 126 6.58 -1.28 -1.39
CA TRP A 126 7.61 -1.94 -2.20
C TRP A 126 7.13 -3.31 -2.71
N ARG A 127 6.51 -4.13 -1.86
CA ARG A 127 6.01 -5.45 -2.23
C ARG A 127 4.94 -5.38 -3.31
N ALA A 128 4.03 -4.40 -3.22
CA ALA A 128 2.92 -4.22 -4.15
C ALA A 128 3.35 -3.57 -5.48
N THR A 129 4.38 -2.74 -5.50
CA THR A 129 4.88 -2.10 -6.73
C THR A 129 5.91 -2.95 -7.45
N ALA A 130 6.75 -3.71 -6.73
CA ALA A 130 7.74 -4.62 -7.31
C ALA A 130 7.11 -5.78 -8.09
N THR A 131 5.94 -6.26 -7.68
CA THR A 131 5.23 -7.35 -8.38
C THR A 131 4.84 -6.98 -9.81
N SER A 132 4.58 -5.70 -10.08
CA SER A 132 4.30 -5.21 -11.44
C SER A 132 5.54 -5.22 -12.35
N ILE A 133 6.75 -5.19 -11.80
CA ILE A 133 7.99 -5.19 -12.57
C ILE A 133 8.35 -6.64 -12.96
N ASP A 134 8.13 -7.59 -12.05
CA ASP A 134 8.41 -9.01 -12.27
C ASP A 134 7.49 -9.64 -13.34
N ASP A 135 6.20 -9.28 -13.37
CA ASP A 135 5.27 -9.78 -14.39
C ASP A 135 5.60 -9.29 -15.81
N VAL A 136 6.20 -8.10 -15.95
CA VAL A 136 6.69 -7.60 -17.25
C VAL A 136 7.97 -8.34 -17.69
N GLN A 137 8.78 -8.83 -16.75
CA GLN A 137 9.99 -9.61 -17.07
C GLN A 137 9.71 -11.09 -17.33
N ARG A 138 8.55 -11.62 -16.89
CA ARG A 138 8.16 -13.03 -17.11
C ARG A 138 7.44 -13.31 -18.44
N ALA A 139 7.19 -12.31 -19.28
CA ALA A 139 6.72 -12.57 -20.63
C ALA A 139 7.69 -13.54 -21.33
N PRO A 140 7.25 -14.74 -21.77
CA PRO A 140 8.13 -15.69 -22.44
C PRO A 140 8.71 -15.02 -23.68
N ARG A 141 10.02 -14.79 -23.70
CA ARG A 141 10.73 -14.60 -24.96
C ARG A 141 10.61 -15.92 -25.71
N GLU A 142 9.59 -16.02 -26.57
CA GLU A 142 9.53 -17.00 -27.64
C GLU A 142 10.89 -17.01 -28.32
N LYS A 143 11.60 -18.13 -28.14
CA LYS A 143 12.89 -18.37 -28.77
C LYS A 143 12.63 -18.43 -30.28
N SER A 144 12.95 -17.36 -30.99
CA SER A 144 13.20 -17.46 -32.43
C SER A 144 14.47 -18.29 -32.61
N GLU A 145 14.30 -19.60 -32.76
CA GLU A 145 15.32 -20.48 -33.33
C GLU A 145 15.58 -20.03 -34.77
N HIS A 146 16.52 -19.11 -34.95
CA HIS A 146 17.17 -18.91 -36.24
C HIS A 146 18.10 -20.10 -36.48
N VAL A 147 17.57 -21.14 -37.12
CA VAL A 147 18.37 -22.17 -37.78
C VAL A 147 19.01 -21.52 -39.02
N LEU A 148 20.26 -21.09 -38.89
CA LEU A 148 21.14 -20.93 -40.05
C LEU A 148 21.53 -22.34 -40.51
N ARG A 149 21.06 -22.75 -41.69
CA ARG A 149 21.66 -23.88 -42.40
C ARG A 149 22.85 -23.38 -43.22
N PRO A 150 24.03 -24.03 -43.15
CA PRO A 150 25.10 -23.76 -44.10
C PRO A 150 24.73 -24.32 -45.49
N GLN A 151 25.08 -23.57 -46.53
CA GLN A 151 25.02 -23.99 -47.93
C GLN A 151 26.18 -24.94 -48.23
N ASP A 152 25.88 -26.03 -48.94
CA ASP A 152 26.77 -26.71 -49.88
C ASP A 152 26.09 -26.71 -51.25
#